data_AF-A0A6P0ZQ70-F1
#
_entry.id   AF-A0A6P0ZQ70-F1
#
_cell.length_a   1.000
_cell.length_b   1.000
_cell.length_c   1.000
_cell.angle_alpha   90.00
_cell.angle_beta   90.00
_cell.angle_gamma   90.00
#
_symmetry.space_group_name_H-M   'P 1'
#
loop_
_entity.id
_entity.type
_entity.pdbx_description
1 polymer ?
#
loop_
_entity_poly.entity_id
_entity_poly.type
_entity_poly.pdbx_seq_one_letter_code
_entity_poly.pdbx_strand_id
1 'polypeptide(L)' 'MSPIFNSCDGFGLAYQLAAQQDLYLPQVIVMAEKVPDPVSPKFLRYFLEAYIRGSPKAVTA' A
#
# COMPACT_ATOMS: atom_id res chain seq x y z
N MET A 1 -8.13 -13.27 0.01
CA MET A 1 -7.11 -12.87 -0.98
C MET A 1 -7.05 -11.35 -0.98
N SER A 2 -5.94 -10.74 -0.58
CA SER A 2 -5.81 -9.27 -0.55
C SER A 2 -5.14 -8.79 -1.85
N PRO A 3 -5.81 -7.97 -2.67
CA PRO A 3 -5.20 -7.41 -3.87
C PRO A 3 -4.14 -6.37 -3.51
N ILE A 4 -3.03 -6.35 -4.25
CA ILE A 4 -1.96 -5.36 -4.11
C ILE A 4 -1.93 -4.54 -5.40
N PHE A 5 -2.09 -3.23 -5.27
CA PHE A 5 -1.97 -2.28 -6.37
C PHE A 5 -0.72 -1.41 -6.16
N ASN A 6 0.05 -1.19 -7.22
CA ASN A 6 1.18 -0.26 -7.20
C ASN A 6 0.92 0.85 -8.22
N SER A 7 0.84 2.09 -7.75
CA SER A 7 0.57 3.28 -8.57
C SER A 7 1.46 4.42 -8.09
N CYS A 8 1.95 5.24 -9.03
CA CYS A 8 2.67 6.48 -8.72
C CYS A 8 1.75 7.58 -8.20
N ASP A 9 0.44 7.47 -8.45
CA ASP A 9 -0.61 8.27 -7.80
C ASP A 9 -1.44 7.34 -6.91
N GLY A 10 -0.90 7.06 -5.71
CA GLY A 10 -1.54 6.19 -4.74
C GLY A 10 -2.83 6.79 -4.19
N PHE A 11 -2.89 8.11 -4.04
CA PHE A 11 -4.07 8.81 -3.51
C PHE A 11 -5.23 8.79 -4.51
N GLY A 12 -4.99 9.14 -5.78
CA GLY A 12 -6.01 9.09 -6.82
C GLY A 12 -6.58 7.69 -6.99
N LEU A 13 -5.71 6.67 -7.01
CA LEU A 13 -6.14 5.27 -7.09
C LEU A 13 -6.94 4.85 -5.85
N ALA A 14 -6.48 5.20 -4.64
CA ALA A 14 -7.20 4.89 -3.40
C ALA A 14 -8.61 5.51 -3.40
N TYR A 15 -8.73 6.76 -3.85
CA TYR A 15 -10.01 7.47 -3.94
C TYR A 15 -10.94 6.82 -4.97
N GLN A 16 -10.42 6.47 -6.14
CA GLN A 16 -11.19 5.79 -7.18
C GLN A 16 -11.70 4.43 -6.71
N LEU A 17 -10.84 3.65 -6.04
CA LEU A 17 -11.19 2.34 -5.52
C LEU A 17 -12.21 2.44 -4.38
N ALA A 18 -12.07 3.42 -3.48
CA ALA A 18 -13.03 3.67 -2.41
C ALA A 18 -14.40 4.19 -2.91
N ALA A 19 -14.42 4.87 -4.07
CA ALA A 19 -15.64 5.37 -4.69
C ALA A 19 -16.47 4.25 -5.37
N GLN A 20 -15.94 3.03 -5.52
CA GLN A 20 -16.69 1.92 -6.10
C GLN A 20 -17.59 1.27 -5.05
N GLN A 21 -18.91 1.26 -5.30
CA GLN A 21 -19.94 0.83 -4.35
C GLN A 21 -19.84 -0.65 -3.93
N ASP A 22 -19.24 -1.50 -4.77
CA ASP A 22 -19.12 -2.96 -4.52
C ASP A 22 -17.74 -3.39 -4.00
N LEU A 23 -16.80 -2.46 -3.82
CA LEU A 23 -15.41 -2.81 -3.47
C LEU A 23 -15.15 -2.59 -1.98
N TYR A 24 -15.18 -3.68 -1.21
CA TYR A 24 -14.81 -3.65 0.21
C TYR A 24 -13.28 -3.65 0.38
N LEU A 25 -12.72 -2.47 0.69
CA LEU A 25 -11.29 -2.26 0.99
C LEU A 25 -11.10 -1.88 2.46
N PRO A 26 -10.94 -2.86 3.37
CA PRO A 26 -10.84 -2.58 4.80
C PRO A 26 -9.58 -1.80 5.17
N GLN A 27 -8.56 -1.82 4.30
CA GLN A 27 -7.29 -1.15 4.53
C GLN A 27 -6.67 -0.75 3.19
N VAL A 28 -6.19 0.48 3.12
CA VAL A 28 -5.43 1.01 1.98
C VAL A 28 -4.17 1.66 2.54
N ILE A 29 -3.03 1.34 1.95
CA ILE A 29 -1.73 1.89 2.33
C ILE A 29 -1.22 2.71 1.15
N VAL A 30 -1.04 4.01 1.39
CA VAL A 30 -0.50 4.96 0.42
C VAL A 30 0.75 5.60 1.00
N MET A 31 1.76 5.76 0.16
CA MET A 31 2.98 6.49 0.55
C MET A 31 2.68 7.98 0.38
N ALA A 32 2.78 8.74 1.47
CA ALA A 32 2.49 10.18 1.48
C ALA A 32 3.46 10.96 0.56
N GLU A 33 4.70 10.50 0.46
CA GLU A 33 5.77 11.10 -0.31
C GLU A 33 6.27 10.15 -1.40
N LYS A 34 6.86 10.73 -2.46
CA LYS A 34 7.46 9.93 -3.53
C LYS A 34 8.68 9.18 -3.00
N VAL A 35 8.55 7.86 -2.92
CA VAL A 35 9.69 7.02 -2.55
C VAL A 35 10.62 6.86 -3.76
N PRO A 36 11.94 7.04 -3.58
CA PRO A 36 12.90 6.82 -4.66
C PRO A 36 12.73 5.42 -5.27
N ASP A 37 12.77 5.35 -6.59
CA ASP A 37 12.63 4.13 -7.38
C ASP A 37 13.44 2.93 -6.86
N PRO A 38 14.73 3.06 -6.44
CA PRO A 38 15.48 1.92 -5.92
C PRO A 38 15.08 1.48 -4.50
N VAL A 39 14.32 2.31 -3.77
CA VAL A 39 13.87 2.05 -2.39
C VAL A 39 12.49 1.40 -2.39
N SER A 40 11.60 1.81 -3.30
CA SER A 40 10.22 1.32 -3.41
C SER A 40 10.09 -0.22 -3.41
N PRO A 41 10.79 -0.99 -4.27
CA PRO A 41 10.66 -2.45 -4.30
C PRO A 41 11.23 -3.11 -3.03
N LYS A 42 12.23 -2.51 -2.39
CA LYS A 42 12.79 -3.03 -1.13
C LYS A 42 11.80 -2.83 0.02
N PHE A 43 11.22 -1.64 0.11
CA PHE A 43 10.19 -1.33 1.10
C PHE A 43 9.01 -2.30 0.99
N LEU A 44 8.47 -2.46 -0.22
CA LEU A 44 7.33 -3.35 -0.45
C LEU A 44 7.64 -4.78 -0.02
N ARG A 45 8.84 -5.30 -0.37
CA ARG A 45 9.26 -6.65 0.05
C ARG A 45 9.30 -6.79 1.57
N TYR A 46 9.97 -5.88 2.27
CA TYR A 46 10.07 -5.93 3.74
C TYR A 46 8.71 -5.77 4.42
N PHE A 47 7.87 -4.88 3.90
CA PHE A 47 6.52 -4.68 4.39
C PHE A 47 5.70 -5.96 4.26
N LEU A 48 5.70 -6.61 3.09
CA LEU A 48 4.94 -7.85 2.86
C LEU A 48 5.44 -9.01 3.73
N GLU A 49 6.76 -9.16 3.87
CA GLU A 49 7.35 -10.18 4.76
C GLU A 49 6.94 -9.97 6.22
N ALA A 50 6.92 -8.72 6.69
CA ALA A 50 6.47 -8.37 8.04
C ALA A 50 4.96 -8.56 8.22
N TYR A 51 4.17 -8.21 7.20
CA TYR A 51 2.72 -8.32 7.18
C TYR A 51 2.27 -9.78 7.27
N ILE A 52 2.84 -10.67 6.44
CA ILE A 52 2.52 -12.10 6.43
C ILE A 52 2.86 -12.77 7.77
N ARG A 53 3.89 -12.29 8.47
CA ARG A 53 4.31 -12.82 9.78
C ARG A 53 3.46 -12.30 10.96
N GLY A 54 2.44 -11.48 10.71
CA GLY A 54 1.58 -10.92 11.77
C GLY A 54 2.25 -9.81 12.58
N SER A 55 3.35 -9.25 12.08
CA SER A 55 4.11 -8.18 12.73
C SER A 55 4.28 -6.97 11.79
N PRO A 56 3.20 -6.36 11.27
CA PRO A 56 3.33 -5.13 10.50
C PRO A 56 3.80 -4.03 11.44
N LYS A 57 5.09 -3.69 11.38
CA LYS A 57 5.57 -2.44 11.95
C LYS A 57 5.12 -1.34 11.00
N ALA A 58 4.12 -0.56 11.43
CA ALA A 58 3.82 0.69 10.76
C ALA A 58 5.11 1.52 10.73
N VAL A 59 5.67 1.73 9.54
CA VAL A 59 6.78 2.65 9.35
C VAL A 59 6.13 4.03 9.26
N THR A 60 6.00 4.70 10.40
CA THR A 60 5.62 6.11 10.46
C THR A 60 6.90 6.90 10.19
N ALA A 61 6.94 7.59 9.06
CA ALA A 61 7.90 8.66 8.80
C ALA A 61 7.28 9.98 9.26
#